data_AF-A0A915LU66-F1
#
_entry.id   AF-A0A915LU66-F1
#
_cell.length_a   1.000
_cell.length_b   1.000
_cell.length_c   1.000
_cell.angle_alpha   90.00
_cell.angle_beta   90.00
_cell.angle_gamma   90.00
#
_symmetry.space_group_name_H-M   'P 1'
#
loop_
_entity.id
_entity.type
_entity.pdbx_description
1 polymer ?
#
loop_
_entity_poly.entity_id
_entity_poly.type
_entity_poly.pdbx_seq_one_letter_code
_entity_poly.pdbx_strand_id
1 'polypeptide(L)'
;MRSVCEEDEERKLKGGGYTISVVVLEKMEISEELRRRYRKGTSLPAIFADALKNRLNRGRCNDDALIVLAINDSSLQTSTGGVISTKLTNEFVFNVSRNAQNFLIRGEFTKGLLYII
;
A
#
# COMPACT_ATOMS: atom_id res chain seq x y z
N MET A 1 3.03 4.65 -21.25
CA MET A 1 3.85 3.43 -21.12
C MET A 1 5.22 3.84 -20.59
N ARG A 2 5.52 3.57 -19.32
CA ARG A 2 6.88 3.73 -18.77
C ARG A 2 7.50 2.34 -18.64
N SER A 3 8.77 2.29 -19.00
CA SER A 3 9.62 1.13 -19.24
C SER A 3 9.48 0.03 -18.20
N VAL A 4 9.30 -1.20 -18.70
CA VAL A 4 9.72 -2.43 -18.00
C VAL A 4 11.17 -2.22 -17.64
N CYS A 5 11.54 -2.47 -16.38
CA CYS A 5 12.94 -2.38 -15.98
C CYS A 5 13.79 -3.24 -16.91
N GLU A 6 14.73 -2.61 -17.59
CA GLU A 6 15.80 -3.33 -18.28
C GLU A 6 16.64 -3.97 -17.16
N GLU A 7 16.40 -5.27 -16.96
CA GLU A 7 17.17 -6.06 -16.02
C GLU A 7 18.58 -6.22 -16.58
N ASP A 8 19.59 -5.69 -15.90
CA ASP A 8 20.99 -6.08 -16.13
C ASP A 8 21.09 -7.61 -16.02
N GLU A 9 21.47 -8.29 -17.11
CA GLU A 9 21.54 -9.76 -17.22
C GLU A 9 22.40 -10.40 -16.12
N GLU A 10 23.37 -9.66 -15.59
CA GLU A 10 24.25 -10.09 -14.49
C GLU A 10 23.54 -10.28 -13.14
N ARG A 11 22.33 -9.71 -12.98
CA ARG A 11 21.58 -9.70 -11.70
C ARG A 11 20.40 -10.67 -11.66
N LYS A 12 20.10 -11.40 -12.73
CA LYS A 12 19.09 -12.49 -12.77
C LYS A 12 19.35 -13.61 -11.74
N LEU A 13 20.57 -13.72 -11.21
CA LEU A 13 21.00 -14.81 -10.33
C LEU A 13 20.82 -14.55 -8.82
N LYS A 14 20.40 -13.35 -8.40
CA LYS A 14 19.99 -13.09 -7.00
C LYS A 14 18.50 -12.79 -7.00
N GLY A 15 17.68 -13.81 -6.73
CA GLY A 15 16.21 -13.73 -6.77
C GLY A 15 15.69 -12.38 -6.29
N GLY A 16 15.00 -11.67 -7.18
CA GLY A 16 14.45 -10.35 -6.88
C GLY A 16 13.46 -10.45 -5.72
N GLY A 17 13.72 -9.71 -4.63
CA GLY A 17 12.81 -9.58 -3.51
C GLY A 17 11.85 -8.42 -3.70
N TYR A 18 10.77 -8.40 -2.94
CA TYR A 18 9.86 -7.26 -2.86
C TYR A 18 10.16 -6.42 -1.63
N THR A 19 9.94 -5.11 -1.72
CA THR A 19 10.06 -4.22 -0.56
C THR A 19 8.69 -3.90 0.01
N ILE A 20 8.35 -4.45 1.18
CA ILE A 20 7.13 -4.10 1.89
C ILE A 20 7.48 -3.11 3.01
N SER A 21 6.80 -1.98 3.05
CA SER A 21 6.93 -0.98 4.10
C SER A 21 5.59 -0.78 4.80
N VAL A 22 5.61 -0.62 6.13
CA VAL A 22 4.42 -0.37 6.94
C VAL A 22 4.56 0.99 7.61
N VAL A 23 3.54 1.82 7.46
CA VAL A 23 3.43 3.12 8.11
C VAL A 23 2.25 3.06 9.07
N VAL A 24 2.53 3.30 10.35
CA VAL A 24 1.52 3.34 11.41
C VAL A 24 1.35 4.79 11.85
N LEU A 25 0.11 5.25 11.82
CA LEU A 25 -0.29 6.57 12.30
C LEU A 25 -1.48 6.46 13.23
N GLU A 26 -1.63 7.45 14.10
CA GLU A 26 -2.76 7.51 15.02
C GLU A 26 -4.08 7.72 14.25
N LYS A 27 -4.14 8.71 13.37
CA LYS A 27 -5.35 9.11 12.64
C LYS A 27 -5.00 9.75 11.29
N MET A 28 -5.83 9.56 10.27
CA MET A 28 -5.75 10.34 9.03
C MET A 28 -6.58 11.62 9.16
N GLU A 29 -5.91 12.72 9.47
CA GLU A 29 -6.51 14.04 9.38
C GLU A 29 -6.49 14.54 7.94
N ILE A 30 -7.67 14.91 7.44
CA ILE A 30 -7.83 15.43 6.09
C ILE A 30 -8.53 16.78 6.18
N SER A 31 -7.93 17.80 5.57
CA SER A 31 -8.53 19.13 5.54
C SER A 31 -9.89 19.11 4.83
N GLU A 32 -10.79 20.01 5.23
CA GLU A 32 -12.10 20.15 4.59
C GLU A 32 -11.98 20.50 3.10
N GLU A 33 -10.93 21.21 2.71
CA GLU A 33 -10.63 21.49 1.30
C GLU A 33 -10.35 20.20 0.51
N LEU A 34 -9.51 19.32 1.04
CA LEU A 34 -9.22 18.03 0.40
C LEU A 34 -10.47 17.13 0.38
N ARG A 35 -11.24 17.09 1.48
CA ARG A 35 -12.52 16.36 1.50
C ARG A 35 -13.48 16.85 0.41
N ARG A 36 -13.55 18.16 0.17
CA ARG A 36 -14.38 18.75 -0.89
C ARG A 36 -13.83 18.44 -2.28
N ARG A 37 -12.51 18.55 -2.48
CA ARG A 37 -11.83 18.31 -3.76
C ARG A 37 -12.02 16.88 -4.26
N TYR A 38 -11.99 15.91 -3.35
CA TYR A 38 -12.11 14.48 -3.68
C TYR A 38 -13.53 13.91 -3.44
N ARG A 39 -14.58 14.76 -3.49
CA ARG A 39 -15.97 14.33 -3.26
C ARG A 39 -16.43 13.27 -4.27
N LYS A 40 -16.93 12.16 -3.72
CA LYS A 40 -17.50 10.94 -4.34
C LYS A 40 -16.48 10.03 -5.05
N GLY A 41 -16.37 8.80 -4.54
CA GLY A 41 -15.73 7.66 -5.20
C GLY A 41 -14.24 7.48 -4.95
N THR A 42 -13.51 8.51 -4.52
CA THR A 42 -12.05 8.43 -4.33
C THR A 42 -11.68 8.24 -2.86
N SER A 43 -10.97 7.16 -2.54
CA SER A 43 -10.45 6.91 -1.18
C SER A 43 -9.26 7.83 -0.91
N LEU A 44 -9.47 8.89 -0.13
CA LEU A 44 -8.41 9.79 0.35
C LEU A 44 -7.27 9.03 1.07
N PRO A 45 -7.57 8.03 1.93
CA PRO A 45 -6.56 7.13 2.45
C PRO A 45 -5.70 6.45 1.37
N ALA A 46 -6.30 6.00 0.28
CA ALA A 46 -5.56 5.38 -0.82
C ALA A 46 -4.65 6.38 -1.54
N ILE A 47 -5.15 7.61 -1.78
CA ILE A 47 -4.32 8.69 -2.36
C ILE A 47 -3.11 8.98 -1.47
N PHE A 48 -3.32 9.04 -0.15
CA PHE A 48 -2.24 9.26 0.80
C PHE A 48 -1.19 8.14 0.72
N ALA A 49 -1.62 6.87 0.71
CA ALA A 49 -0.73 5.73 0.57
C ALA A 49 0.08 5.77 -0.74
N ASP A 50 -0.57 6.06 -1.87
CA ASP A 50 0.09 6.18 -3.18
C ASP A 50 1.10 7.34 -3.19
N ALA A 51 0.71 8.51 -2.69
CA ALA A 51 1.58 9.68 -2.63
C ALA A 51 2.79 9.42 -1.73
N LEU A 52 2.58 8.78 -0.57
CA LEU A 52 3.65 8.46 0.36
C LEU A 52 4.62 7.42 -0.23
N LYS A 53 4.10 6.37 -0.88
CA LYS A 53 4.94 5.36 -1.55
C LYS A 53 5.84 6.00 -2.61
N ASN A 54 5.24 6.83 -3.48
CA ASN A 54 5.97 7.53 -4.52
C ASN A 54 7.01 8.51 -3.96
N ARG A 55 6.72 9.15 -2.83
CA ARG A 55 7.67 10.04 -2.13
C ARG A 55 8.84 9.29 -1.51
N LEU A 56 8.58 8.13 -0.89
CA LEU A 56 9.61 7.34 -0.21
C LEU A 56 10.51 6.57 -1.19
N ASN A 57 10.00 6.26 -2.39
CA ASN A 57 10.74 5.61 -3.47
C ASN A 57 11.55 4.39 -2.99
N ARG A 58 10.88 3.48 -2.28
CA ARG A 58 11.52 2.36 -1.55
C ARG A 58 11.83 1.17 -2.45
N GLY A 59 11.03 0.99 -3.50
CA GLY A 59 11.20 -0.11 -4.44
C GLY A 59 12.30 0.17 -5.46
N ARG A 60 13.01 -0.88 -5.83
CA ARG A 60 13.76 -0.88 -7.08
C ARG A 60 12.74 -1.21 -8.18
N CYS A 61 12.70 -0.46 -9.28
CA CYS A 61 11.78 -0.83 -10.37
C CYS A 61 10.27 -0.82 -10.03
N ASN A 62 9.84 -0.12 -8.97
CA ASN A 62 8.47 -0.25 -8.45
C ASN A 62 8.12 -1.69 -8.03
N ASP A 63 9.06 -2.40 -7.40
CA ASP A 63 8.87 -3.69 -6.73
C ASP A 63 8.44 -3.54 -5.26
N ASP A 64 7.82 -2.42 -4.90
CA ASP A 64 7.44 -2.07 -3.54
C ASP A 64 5.94 -2.10 -3.26
N ALA A 65 5.60 -2.37 -2.00
CA ALA A 65 4.26 -2.15 -1.46
C ALA A 65 4.36 -1.30 -0.19
N LEU A 66 3.43 -0.38 -0.03
CA LEU A 66 3.27 0.44 1.16
C LEU A 66 1.92 0.15 1.81
N ILE A 67 1.95 -0.29 3.06
CA ILE A 67 0.77 -0.51 3.89
C ILE A 67 0.67 0.67 4.86
N VAL A 68 -0.48 1.33 4.88
CA VAL A 68 -0.79 2.45 5.76
C VAL A 68 -1.89 2.04 6.72
N LEU A 69 -1.58 2.08 8.02
CA LEU A 69 -2.50 1.76 9.11
C LEU A 69 -2.78 3.03 9.94
N ALA A 70 -4.05 3.46 9.97
CA ALA A 70 -4.53 4.50 10.87
C ALA A 70 -5.33 3.84 12.02
N ILE A 71 -4.78 3.91 13.23
CA ILE A 71 -5.27 3.16 14.40
C ILE A 71 -6.67 3.61 14.82
N ASN A 72 -6.86 4.92 15.07
CA ASN A 72 -8.11 5.48 15.57
C ASN A 72 -9.23 5.45 14.53
N ASP A 73 -8.87 5.45 13.24
CA ASP A 73 -9.84 5.34 12.16
C ASP A 73 -10.13 3.88 11.79
N SER A 74 -9.43 2.92 12.41
CA SER A 74 -9.44 1.51 12.01
C SER A 74 -9.37 1.38 10.49
N SER A 75 -8.39 2.03 9.85
CA SER A 75 -8.29 2.09 8.39
C SER A 75 -6.99 1.51 7.91
N LEU A 76 -7.08 0.61 6.92
CA LEU A 76 -5.95 -0.01 6.25
C LEU A 76 -5.99 0.31 4.76
N GLN A 77 -4.87 0.78 4.22
CA GLN A 77 -4.70 0.97 2.78
C GLN A 77 -3.40 0.36 2.32
N THR A 78 -3.41 -0.20 1.12
CA THR A 78 -2.23 -0.82 0.51
C THR A 78 -2.02 -0.22 -0.87
N SER A 79 -0.85 0.35 -1.09
CA SER A 79 -0.39 0.85 -2.38
C SER A 79 0.67 -0.09 -2.92
N THR A 80 0.55 -0.53 -4.18
CA THR A 80 1.51 -1.43 -4.82
C THR A 80 2.26 -0.74 -5.95
N GLY A 81 3.49 -1.17 -6.16
CA GLY A 81 4.31 -0.83 -7.32
C GLY A 81 3.91 -1.64 -8.55
N GLY A 82 4.28 -1.12 -9.72
CA GLY A 82 3.91 -1.69 -11.01
C GLY A 82 4.43 -3.10 -11.23
N VAL A 83 5.57 -3.47 -10.63
CA VAL A 83 6.12 -4.85 -10.73
C VAL A 83 5.35 -5.78 -9.81
N ILE A 84 5.14 -5.40 -8.54
CA ILE A 84 4.33 -6.19 -7.59
C ILE A 84 2.94 -6.45 -8.16
N SER A 85 2.29 -5.45 -8.76
CA SER A 85 0.92 -5.57 -9.25
C SER A 85 0.75 -6.58 -10.39
N THR A 86 1.83 -6.98 -11.06
CA THR A 86 1.81 -8.09 -12.04
C THR A 86 1.67 -9.47 -11.40
N LYS A 87 2.01 -9.60 -10.11
CA LYS A 87 1.93 -10.85 -9.34
C LYS A 87 0.81 -10.81 -8.31
N LEU A 88 0.69 -9.70 -7.59
CA LEU A 88 -0.37 -9.43 -6.62
C LEU A 88 -1.35 -8.44 -7.24
N THR A 89 -2.41 -8.96 -7.88
CA THR A 89 -3.40 -8.11 -8.53
C THR A 89 -4.09 -7.19 -7.53
N ASN A 90 -4.59 -6.05 -8.00
CA ASN A 90 -5.34 -5.12 -7.16
C ASN A 90 -6.54 -5.78 -6.46
N GLU A 91 -7.20 -6.73 -7.12
CA GLU A 91 -8.29 -7.51 -6.54
C GLU A 91 -7.82 -8.41 -5.39
N PHE A 92 -6.69 -9.11 -5.58
CA PHE A 92 -6.11 -9.95 -4.52
C PHE A 92 -5.73 -9.11 -3.30
N VAL A 93 -5.01 -8.00 -3.52
CA VAL A 93 -4.61 -7.06 -2.47
C VAL A 93 -5.83 -6.48 -1.77
N PHE A 94 -6.88 -6.11 -2.51
CA PHE A 94 -8.14 -5.61 -1.96
C PHE A 94 -8.80 -6.65 -1.05
N ASN A 95 -8.89 -7.91 -1.48
CA ASN A 95 -9.51 -8.98 -0.71
C ASN A 95 -8.73 -9.29 0.58
N VAL A 96 -7.39 -9.38 0.49
CA VAL A 96 -6.52 -9.56 1.68
C VAL A 96 -6.65 -8.38 2.63
N SER A 97 -6.61 -7.15 2.10
CA SER A 97 -6.75 -5.93 2.91
C SER A 97 -8.12 -5.87 3.61
N ARG A 98 -9.19 -6.28 2.94
CA ARG A 98 -10.54 -6.33 3.53
C ARG A 98 -10.64 -7.36 4.66
N ASN A 99 -9.95 -8.50 4.54
CA ASN A 99 -9.92 -9.49 5.61
C ASN A 99 -9.07 -9.00 6.80
N ALA A 100 -7.90 -8.42 6.54
CA ALA A 100 -7.07 -7.78 7.56
C ALA A 100 -7.85 -6.68 8.32
N GLN A 101 -8.62 -5.88 7.59
CA GLN A 101 -9.46 -4.80 8.12
C GLN A 101 -10.48 -5.29 9.16
N ASN A 102 -10.98 -6.53 9.06
CA ASN A 102 -11.89 -7.11 10.05
C ASN A 102 -11.22 -7.30 11.42
N PHE A 103 -9.92 -7.62 11.45
CA PHE A 103 -9.16 -7.68 12.70
C PHE A 103 -8.96 -6.28 13.29
N LEU A 104 -8.68 -5.28 12.45
CA LEU A 104 -8.46 -3.90 12.91
C LEU A 104 -9.73 -3.30 13.55
N ILE A 105 -10.90 -3.55 12.96
CA ILE A 105 -12.19 -3.12 13.51
C ILE A 105 -12.44 -3.70 14.92
N ARG A 106 -11.85 -4.86 15.24
CA ARG A 106 -11.92 -5.50 16.56
C ARG A 106 -10.82 -5.03 17.53
N GLY A 107 -9.97 -4.10 17.11
CA GLY A 107 -8.78 -3.68 17.86
C GLY A 107 -7.62 -4.69 17.82
N GLU A 108 -7.71 -5.73 16.99
CA GLU A 108 -6.69 -6.77 16.86
C GLU A 108 -5.60 -6.35 15.85
N PHE A 109 -4.96 -5.20 16.08
CA PHE A 109 -4.07 -4.54 15.11
C PHE A 109 -2.89 -5.42 14.64
N THR A 110 -2.21 -6.09 15.57
CA THR A 110 -1.07 -6.96 15.25
C THR A 110 -1.50 -8.15 14.38
N LYS A 111 -2.66 -8.76 14.66
CA LYS A 111 -3.18 -9.86 13.83
C LYS A 111 -3.59 -9.37 12.45
N GLY A 112 -4.21 -8.20 12.37
CA GLY A 112 -4.53 -7.57 11.08
C GLY A 112 -3.28 -7.31 10.23
N LEU A 113 -2.21 -6.80 10.83
CA LEU A 113 -0.92 -6.60 10.16
C LEU A 113 -0.26 -7.92 9.73
N LEU A 114 -0.23 -8.92 10.61
CA LEU A 114 0.32 -10.24 10.30
C LEU A 114 -0.48 -10.98 9.22
N TYR A 115 -1.75 -10.62 9.00
CA TYR A 115 -2.57 -11.20 7.95
C TYR A 115 -2.22 -10.66 6.56
N ILE A 116 -1.73 -9.41 6.45
CA ILE A 116 -1.50 -8.73 5.17
C ILE A 116 -0.03 -8.76 4.70
N ILE A 117 0.92 -8.95 5.63
CA ILE A 117 2.36 -9.09 5.35
C ILE A 117 2.67 -10.55 5.04
#